data_AF-A0A231P2V4-F1
#
_entry.id   AF-A0A231P2V4-F1
#
_cell.length_a   1.000
_cell.length_b   1.000
_cell.length_c   1.000
_cell.angle_alpha   90.00
_cell.angle_beta   90.00
_cell.angle_gamma   90.00
#
_symmetry.space_group_name_H-M   'P 1'
#
loop_
_entity.id
_entity.type
_entity.pdbx_description
1 polymer ?
#
loop_
_entity_poly.entity_id
_entity_poly.type
_entity_poly.pdbx_seq_one_letter_code
_entity_poly.pdbx_strand_id
1 'polypeptide(L)'
;MAVLLVHHAGKSRDQRGTSAREDIMDTVISLRRPKIYNVAEGARFEVHLTKARGIVGEEALPFEVHLRSEDNRLLWDVSDLVNIQAEELKRLLGEGLSLRDCADEMGVSKSVLHRLKKRLEGDQ
;
A
#
# COMPACT_ATOMS: atom_id res chain seq x y z
N MET A 1 -23.78 -6.84 13.40
CA MET A 1 -23.16 -8.10 12.93
C MET A 1 -22.32 -7.76 11.71
N ALA A 2 -21.07 -8.23 11.65
CA ALA A 2 -20.22 -8.06 10.47
C ALA A 2 -20.02 -9.42 9.80
N VAL A 3 -19.97 -9.43 8.46
CA VAL A 3 -19.66 -10.63 7.66
C VAL A 3 -18.38 -10.35 6.89
N LEU A 4 -17.41 -11.25 7.02
CA LEU A 4 -16.16 -11.20 6.26
C LEU A 4 -16.17 -12.29 5.19
N LEU A 5 -16.00 -11.88 3.93
CA LEU A 5 -15.79 -12.80 2.82
C LEU A 5 -14.34 -12.67 2.35
N VAL A 6 -13.60 -13.78 2.37
CA VAL A 6 -12.23 -13.84 1.87
C VAL A 6 -12.22 -14.57 0.54
N HIS A 7 -11.59 -13.98 -0.47
CA HIS A 7 -11.38 -14.62 -1.77
C HIS A 7 -9.97 -14.34 -2.28
N HIS A 8 -9.47 -15.24 -3.13
CA HIS A 8 -8.23 -15.01 -3.85
C HIS A 8 -8.43 -13.98 -4.96
N ALA A 9 -7.39 -13.17 -5.20
CA ALA A 9 -7.33 -12.29 -6.35
C ALA A 9 -7.22 -13.11 -7.66
N GLY A 10 -7.82 -12.59 -8.72
CA GLY A 10 -7.69 -13.06 -10.09
C GLY A 10 -6.39 -12.59 -10.73
N LYS A 11 -6.21 -12.89 -12.02
CA LYS A 11 -5.00 -12.53 -12.77
C LYS A 11 -4.79 -11.02 -12.87
N SER A 12 -5.88 -10.23 -12.91
CA SER A 12 -5.85 -8.76 -12.91
C SER A 12 -5.73 -8.14 -11.52
N ARG A 13 -5.60 -8.96 -10.46
CA ARG A 13 -5.65 -8.58 -9.02
C ARG A 13 -7.04 -8.26 -8.46
N ASP A 14 -8.10 -8.39 -9.27
CA ASP A 14 -9.49 -8.17 -8.85
C ASP A 14 -10.17 -9.46 -8.37
N GLN A 15 -11.40 -9.37 -7.88
CA GLN A 15 -12.22 -10.55 -7.63
C GLN A 15 -12.37 -11.43 -8.88
N ARG A 16 -12.37 -12.76 -8.68
CA ARG A 16 -12.80 -13.71 -9.71
C ARG A 16 -14.32 -13.69 -9.86
N GLY A 17 -14.79 -13.49 -11.09
CA GLY A 17 -16.22 -13.49 -11.42
C GLY A 17 -16.68 -12.13 -11.95
N THR A 18 -17.95 -11.80 -11.73
CA THR A 18 -18.54 -10.52 -12.14
C THR A 18 -18.41 -9.48 -11.03
N SER A 19 -18.40 -8.19 -11.39
CA SER A 19 -18.33 -7.05 -10.46
C SER A 19 -19.52 -6.99 -9.48
N ALA A 20 -20.63 -7.64 -9.81
CA ALA A 20 -21.86 -7.66 -8.99
C ALA A 20 -21.62 -8.11 -7.53
N ARG A 21 -20.61 -8.94 -7.30
CA ARG A 21 -20.22 -9.38 -5.95
C ARG A 21 -19.56 -8.27 -5.13
N GLU A 22 -18.76 -7.40 -5.75
CA GLU A 22 -18.17 -6.23 -5.07
C GLU A 22 -19.21 -5.11 -4.88
N ASP A 23 -20.18 -4.99 -5.79
CA ASP A 23 -21.22 -3.94 -5.75
C ASP A 23 -22.08 -3.99 -4.47
N ILE A 24 -22.38 -5.19 -3.97
CA ILE A 24 -23.14 -5.37 -2.74
C ILE A 24 -22.32 -5.11 -1.46
N MET A 25 -20.99 -5.21 -1.53
CA MET A 25 -20.12 -5.05 -0.36
C MET A 25 -20.07 -3.60 0.13
N ASP A 26 -20.05 -3.42 1.45
CA ASP A 26 -19.86 -2.09 2.07
C ASP A 26 -18.40 -1.64 2.05
N THR A 27 -17.49 -2.59 2.28
CA THR A 27 -16.04 -2.36 2.30
C THR A 27 -15.34 -3.49 1.55
N VAL A 28 -14.37 -3.13 0.70
CA VAL A 28 -13.49 -4.05 0.00
C VAL A 28 -12.04 -3.69 0.32
N ILE A 29 -11.33 -4.66 0.91
CA ILE A 29 -9.93 -4.55 1.33
C ILE A 29 -9.09 -5.40 0.38
N SER A 30 -8.19 -4.78 -0.36
CA SER A 30 -7.24 -5.43 -1.27
C SER A 30 -5.88 -5.56 -0.58
N LEU A 31 -5.43 -6.80 -0.37
CA LEU A 31 -4.10 -7.09 0.16
C LEU A 31 -3.13 -7.28 -1.01
N ARG A 32 -2.08 -6.45 -1.07
CA ARG A 32 -1.12 -6.42 -2.19
C ARG A 32 0.29 -6.64 -1.70
N ARG A 33 1.10 -7.35 -2.49
CA ARG A 33 2.55 -7.44 -2.19
C ARG A 33 3.20 -6.08 -2.42
N PRO A 34 4.12 -5.64 -1.54
CA PRO A 34 4.96 -4.48 -1.81
C PRO A 34 5.79 -4.71 -3.08
N LYS A 35 6.23 -3.61 -3.71
CA LYS A 35 7.02 -3.68 -4.94
C LYS A 35 8.33 -4.45 -4.73
N ILE A 36 9.01 -4.16 -3.62
CA ILE A 36 10.19 -4.89 -3.17
C ILE A 36 9.73 -5.85 -2.08
N TYR A 37 9.65 -7.13 -2.40
CA TYR A 37 9.13 -8.17 -1.51
C TYR A 37 10.04 -9.39 -1.53
N ASN A 38 10.44 -9.85 -0.33
CA ASN A 38 11.14 -11.11 -0.15
C ASN A 38 10.22 -12.13 0.51
N VAL A 39 10.08 -13.31 -0.09
CA VAL A 39 9.23 -14.40 0.43
C VAL A 39 9.62 -14.81 1.85
N ALA A 40 10.89 -14.64 2.23
CA ALA A 40 11.37 -14.92 3.57
C ALA A 40 10.81 -13.98 4.65
N GLU A 41 10.22 -12.83 4.27
CA GLU A 41 9.59 -11.88 5.20
C GLU A 41 8.21 -12.35 5.68
N GLY A 42 7.69 -13.46 5.14
CA GLY A 42 6.41 -14.02 5.58
C GLY A 42 5.22 -13.09 5.29
N ALA A 43 4.44 -12.74 6.31
CA ALA A 43 3.23 -11.95 6.16
C ALA A 43 3.53 -10.45 6.15
N ARG A 44 4.00 -9.96 5.00
CA ARG A 44 4.20 -8.54 4.69
C ARG A 44 3.41 -8.12 3.46
N PHE A 45 2.51 -7.15 3.60
CA PHE A 45 1.63 -6.70 2.52
C PHE A 45 1.08 -5.29 2.74
N GLU A 46 0.72 -4.64 1.64
CA GLU A 46 -0.02 -3.39 1.63
C GLU A 46 -1.52 -3.65 1.74
N VAL A 47 -2.20 -2.86 2.56
CA VAL A 47 -3.65 -2.84 2.73
C VAL A 47 -4.22 -1.65 1.97
N HIS A 48 -5.10 -1.93 1.00
CA HIS A 48 -5.74 -0.90 0.17
C HIS A 48 -7.25 -0.99 0.28
N LEU A 49 -7.91 0.10 0.63
CA LEU A 49 -9.37 0.20 0.53
C LEU A 49 -9.76 0.55 -0.91
N THR A 50 -10.32 -0.41 -1.64
CA THR A 50 -10.82 -0.18 -3.01
C THR A 50 -12.29 0.22 -3.02
N LYS A 51 -13.00 -0.05 -1.92
CA LYS A 51 -14.33 0.44 -1.63
C LYS A 51 -14.46 0.58 -0.12
N ALA A 52 -14.96 1.72 0.37
CA ALA A 52 -15.17 1.91 1.79
C ALA A 52 -16.32 2.89 2.04
N ARG A 53 -17.54 2.36 2.22
CA ARG A 53 -18.70 3.19 2.58
C ARG A 53 -18.53 3.69 4.01
N GLY A 54 -18.37 5.00 4.19
CA GLY A 54 -18.27 5.63 5.50
C GLY A 54 -16.86 5.75 6.09
N ILE A 55 -15.81 5.35 5.36
CA ILE A 55 -14.42 5.60 5.73
C ILE A 55 -13.87 6.67 4.78
N VAL A 56 -13.36 7.77 5.33
CA VAL A 56 -12.88 8.93 4.57
C VAL A 56 -11.65 9.55 5.23
N GLY A 57 -10.94 10.40 4.49
CA GLY A 57 -9.76 11.09 5.00
C GLY A 57 -8.56 10.17 5.16
N GLU A 58 -7.74 10.43 6.19
CA GLU A 58 -6.50 9.68 6.45
C GLU A 58 -6.74 8.20 6.75
N GLU A 59 -7.88 7.87 7.37
CA GLU A 59 -8.28 6.47 7.66
C GLU A 59 -8.50 5.65 6.38
N ALA A 60 -8.73 6.29 5.24
CA ALA A 60 -8.88 5.62 3.95
C ALA A 60 -7.55 5.38 3.22
N LEU A 61 -6.44 5.93 3.73
CA LEU A 61 -5.13 5.83 3.08
C LEU A 61 -4.55 4.42 3.18
N PRO A 62 -3.83 3.95 2.15
CA PRO A 62 -3.17 2.66 2.19
C PRO A 62 -1.97 2.67 3.12
N PHE A 63 -1.70 1.52 3.74
CA PHE A 63 -0.58 1.29 4.64
C PHE A 63 0.01 -0.09 4.43
N GLU A 64 1.28 -0.27 4.79
CA GLU A 64 1.95 -1.56 4.83
C GLU A 64 1.83 -2.16 6.23
N VAL A 65 1.63 -3.48 6.28
CA VAL A 65 1.73 -4.27 7.51
C VAL A 65 2.76 -5.37 7.37
N HIS A 66 3.47 -5.66 8.46
CA HIS A 66 4.42 -6.76 8.55
C HIS A 66 4.25 -7.48 9.88
N LEU A 67 3.92 -8.77 9.83
CA LEU A 67 3.86 -9.63 11.00
C LEU A 67 5.26 -10.09 11.40
N ARG A 68 5.77 -9.58 12.51
CA ARG A 68 7.06 -9.99 13.07
C ARG A 68 6.89 -10.90 14.27
N SER A 69 7.91 -11.72 14.50
CA SER A 69 8.00 -12.60 15.67
C SER A 69 9.14 -12.12 16.56
N GLU A 70 8.81 -11.63 17.75
CA GLU A 70 9.77 -11.21 18.79
C GLU A 70 9.39 -11.90 20.11
N ASP A 71 10.36 -12.51 20.79
CA ASP A 71 10.17 -13.13 22.11
C ASP A 71 8.93 -14.05 22.23
N ASN A 72 8.72 -14.92 21.23
CA ASN A 72 7.55 -15.81 21.10
C ASN A 72 6.19 -15.07 21.03
N ARG A 73 6.18 -13.80 20.61
CA ARG A 73 4.98 -13.01 20.35
C ARG A 73 4.93 -12.58 18.90
N LEU A 74 3.71 -12.49 18.38
CA LEU A 74 3.45 -11.93 17.07
C LEU A 74 3.08 -10.46 17.20
N LEU A 75 3.80 -9.60 16.50
CA LEU A 75 3.61 -8.15 16.49
C LEU A 75 3.36 -7.68 15.05
N TRP A 76 2.44 -6.74 14.88
CA TRP A 76 2.21 -6.08 13.60
C TRP A 76 2.94 -4.75 13.58
N ASP A 77 3.94 -4.64 12.72
CA ASP A 77 4.49 -3.35 12.34
C ASP A 77 3.56 -2.74 11.28
N VAL A 78 3.16 -1.50 11.49
CA VAL A 78 2.26 -0.75 10.59
C VAL A 78 2.97 0.51 10.14
N SER A 79 2.94 0.80 8.85
CA SER A 79 3.61 1.98 8.29
C SER A 79 2.83 2.57 7.13
N ASP A 80 2.61 3.89 7.15
CA ASP A 80 1.89 4.56 6.07
C ASP A 80 2.64 4.41 4.76
N LEU A 81 1.91 4.03 3.70
CA LEU A 81 2.54 3.80 2.40
C LEU A 81 3.14 5.09 1.83
N VAL A 82 2.56 6.25 2.14
CA VAL A 82 3.08 7.55 1.74
C VAL A 82 4.44 7.85 2.36
N ASN A 83 4.67 7.45 3.62
CA ASN A 83 5.95 7.68 4.29
C ASN A 83 7.02 6.73 3.74
N ILE A 84 6.68 5.45 3.53
CA ILE A 84 7.57 4.48 2.86
C ILE A 84 7.99 5.01 1.47
N GLN A 85 7.04 5.50 0.69
CA GLN A 85 7.31 6.05 -0.64
C GLN A 85 8.15 7.33 -0.57
N ALA A 86 7.93 8.19 0.43
CA ALA A 86 8.72 9.41 0.60
C ALA A 86 10.19 9.08 0.94
N GLU A 87 10.44 8.15 1.86
CA GLU A 87 11.79 7.72 2.20
C GLU A 87 12.49 7.05 1.00
N GLU A 88 11.76 6.26 0.22
CA GLU A 88 12.31 5.68 -1.01
C GLU A 88 12.65 6.75 -2.05
N LEU A 89 11.78 7.75 -2.24
CA LEU A 89 12.08 8.89 -3.12
C LEU A 89 13.33 9.64 -2.66
N LYS A 90 13.47 9.87 -1.35
CA LYS A 90 14.65 10.52 -0.77
C LYS A 90 15.93 9.72 -1.03
N ARG A 91 15.87 8.39 -0.91
CA ARG A 91 16.98 7.49 -1.23
C ARG A 91 17.40 7.61 -2.69
N LEU A 92 16.45 7.49 -3.62
CA LEU A 92 16.72 7.56 -5.08
C LEU A 92 17.28 8.93 -5.50
N LEU A 93 16.77 10.02 -4.93
CA LEU A 93 17.31 11.37 -5.17
C LEU A 93 18.74 11.51 -4.62
N GLY A 94 19.02 10.92 -3.45
CA GLY A 94 20.37 10.87 -2.88
C GLY A 94 21.36 10.08 -3.74
N GLU A 95 20.87 9.12 -4.53
CA GLU A 95 21.64 8.37 -5.54
C GLU A 95 21.82 9.14 -6.86
N GLY A 96 21.25 10.35 -6.96
CA GLY A 96 21.41 11.24 -8.11
C GLY A 96 20.43 10.98 -9.26
N LEU A 97 19.40 10.15 -9.07
CA LEU A 97 18.38 9.92 -10.08
C LEU A 97 17.55 11.19 -10.34
N SER A 98 17.13 11.38 -11.58
CA SER A 98 16.19 12.45 -11.90
C SER A 98 14.79 12.12 -11.36
N LEU A 99 13.95 13.14 -11.15
CA LEU A 99 12.55 12.92 -10.74
C LEU A 99 11.77 12.02 -11.73
N ARG A 100 12.13 12.06 -13.02
CA ARG A 100 11.51 11.20 -14.02
C ARG A 100 11.89 9.75 -13.76
N ASP A 101 13.19 9.48 -13.58
CA ASP A 101 13.69 8.13 -13.35
C ASP A 101 13.16 7.58 -12.02
N CYS A 102 13.04 8.42 -10.99
CA CYS A 102 12.40 8.04 -9.72
C CYS A 102 10.92 7.64 -9.92
N ALA A 103 10.16 8.34 -10.76
CA ALA A 103 8.76 7.99 -11.01
C ALA A 103 8.63 6.62 -11.69
N ASP A 104 9.49 6.37 -12.68
CA ASP A 104 9.55 5.10 -13.39
C ASP A 104 10.00 3.97 -12.43
N GLU A 105 11.06 4.20 -11.65
CA GLU A 105 11.61 3.25 -10.68
C GLU A 105 10.66 2.95 -9.53
N MET A 106 9.87 3.91 -9.07
CA MET A 106 8.84 3.69 -8.04
C MET A 106 7.53 3.15 -8.64
N GLY A 107 7.34 3.25 -9.96
CA GLY A 107 6.10 2.87 -10.64
C GLY A 107 4.91 3.77 -10.27
N VAL A 108 5.17 5.04 -9.96
CA VAL A 108 4.16 6.03 -9.56
C VAL A 108 4.04 7.11 -10.63
N SER A 109 2.87 7.75 -10.72
CA SER A 109 2.70 8.87 -11.67
C SER A 109 3.51 10.09 -11.25
N LYS A 110 3.85 10.95 -12.21
CA LYS A 110 4.53 12.24 -11.94
C LYS A 110 3.81 13.08 -10.89
N SER A 111 2.47 13.08 -10.91
CA SER A 111 1.67 13.82 -9.93
C SER A 111 1.82 13.27 -8.52
N VAL A 112 1.90 11.94 -8.36
CA VAL A 112 2.15 11.30 -7.05
C VAL A 112 3.54 11.67 -6.56
N LEU A 113 4.55 11.55 -7.42
CA LEU A 113 5.94 11.88 -7.11
C LEU A 113 6.09 13.34 -6.64
N HIS A 114 5.41 14.28 -7.32
CA HIS A 114 5.47 15.70 -6.96
C HIS A 114 4.87 15.98 -5.57
N ARG A 115 3.81 15.24 -5.18
CA ARG A 115 3.25 15.33 -3.82
C ARG A 115 4.20 14.75 -2.78
N LEU A 116 4.84 13.61 -3.07
CA LEU A 116 5.83 12.99 -2.19
C LEU A 116 7.02 13.93 -1.96
N LYS A 117 7.53 14.55 -3.03
CA LYS A 117 8.60 15.55 -2.94
C LYS A 117 8.20 16.73 -2.05
N LYS A 118 6.99 17.29 -2.22
CA LYS A 118 6.51 18.39 -1.38
C LYS A 118 6.41 17.99 0.10
N ARG A 119 6.06 16.74 0.39
CA ARG A 119 6.01 16.22 1.76
C ARG A 119 7.42 16.13 2.36
N LEU A 120 8.39 15.61 1.62
CA LEU A 120 9.80 15.61 2.03
C LEU A 120 10.35 17.02 2.32
N GLU A 121 9.97 18.01 1.50
CA GLU A 121 10.38 19.42 1.68
C GLU A 121 9.65 20.12 2.84
N GLY A 122 8.47 19.62 3.24
CA GLY A 122 7.69 20.17 4.36
C GLY A 122 8.03 19.56 5.73
N ASP A 123 8.70 18.41 5.74
CA ASP A 123 9.21 17.73 6.95
C ASP A 123 10.69 18.10 7.26
N GLN A 124 11.25 19.10 6.55
CA GLN A 124 12.56 19.72 6.81
C GLN A 124 12.42 21.05 7.57
#